data_AF-A0A453IS02-F1
#
_entry.id   AF-A0A453IS02-F1
#
_cell.length_a   1.000
_cell.length_b   1.000
_cell.length_c   1.000
_cell.angle_alpha   90.00
_cell.angle_beta   90.00
_cell.angle_gamma   90.00
#
_symmetry.space_group_name_H-M   'P 1'
#
loop_
_entity.id
_entity.type
_entity.pdbx_description
1 polymer ?
#
loop_
_entity_poly.entity_id
_entity_poly.type
_entity_poly.pdbx_seq_one_letter_code
_entity_poly.pdbx_strand_id
1 'polypeptide(L)'
;AAIPGGQAVSPPPRLALAPTAWTPAKPRGRLTRYKSPTPARLPTAEITHNSLQPLATALENLSLPPCKSLQERKRGRDRSCVAKMFIESFRVESPNVRYGAGEIESEYRYDTTELVHESHDGASKWVVRPKSVNYHFKTNTNVPKLGVMLVGWGGNNGSTLMAGVIANREGISWATKDKVQQANYFGSLTQASTIRVGSYNGEEIYAPFKSLLPMVNPDDLVFGGWDISSMNLADAMTRAKVLDIDLQKQLRPYMESIVPLPGIYDPDFIAANQGSRANNVIKGTKKEQMEQIIKDIREFKEKNKVDKVVVLWTANTERYSNVSVGLNDTMENLLASVDKNEAEISPSTLYAIACVMEGVPFINGSPQNTFVPGLIDLAIKNNCLIGGDDFKSGQTKMKSVLVDFLVGAGIKPTSIVSYNHLGNNDGMNLSAPQTFRSKEISKSNVVDDMVSSNAILYEPGEHPDHVVVIKYVPYVGDSKRAMDEYTSEIFMGGKSTIVLHNTCEDSLLAAPIILDLVLLAELSTRIQLKAEGEVRV
;
A
#
# COMPACT_ATOMS: atom_id res chain seq x y z
N ALA A 1 -7.08 60.04 19.60
CA ALA A 1 -7.14 60.83 18.36
C ALA A 1 -8.17 60.18 17.44
N ALA A 2 -8.96 60.98 16.74
CA ALA A 2 -10.27 60.62 16.22
C ALA A 2 -10.29 60.54 14.67
N ILE A 3 -11.20 59.72 14.11
CA ILE A 3 -11.89 59.84 12.79
C ILE A 3 -11.05 59.38 11.55
N PRO A 4 -11.62 58.85 10.43
CA PRO A 4 -12.59 57.74 10.22
C PRO A 4 -12.39 56.94 8.89
N GLY A 5 -13.24 55.93 8.62
CA GLY A 5 -13.95 55.83 7.32
C GLY A 5 -13.50 54.81 6.24
N GLY A 6 -14.46 53.94 5.85
CA GLY A 6 -14.60 53.30 4.52
C GLY A 6 -13.83 51.98 4.33
N GLN A 7 -14.35 50.90 3.75
CA GLN A 7 -15.60 50.60 3.05
C GLN A 7 -15.87 49.09 3.20
N ALA A 8 -17.13 48.72 3.37
CA ALA A 8 -17.60 47.34 3.29
C ALA A 8 -17.58 46.86 1.83
N VAL A 9 -16.92 45.74 1.56
CA VAL A 9 -16.92 45.07 0.26
C VAL A 9 -18.08 44.07 0.24
N SER A 10 -19.09 44.37 -0.57
CA SER A 10 -20.22 43.50 -0.89
C SER A 10 -19.76 42.30 -1.74
N PRO A 11 -20.24 41.07 -1.48
CA PRO A 11 -19.94 39.93 -2.33
C PRO A 11 -20.74 40.00 -3.65
N PRO A 12 -20.20 39.46 -4.76
CA PRO A 12 -20.87 39.48 -6.06
C PRO A 12 -22.14 38.59 -6.06
N PRO A 13 -23.13 38.90 -6.91
CA PRO A 13 -24.44 38.24 -6.89
C PRO A 13 -24.35 36.79 -7.36
N ARG A 14 -24.99 35.91 -6.58
CA ARG A 14 -25.25 34.50 -6.95
C ARG A 14 -26.18 34.46 -8.16
N LEU A 15 -25.69 33.92 -9.27
CA LEU A 15 -26.51 33.49 -10.41
C LEU A 15 -27.40 32.31 -9.96
N ALA A 16 -28.69 32.58 -9.83
CA ALA A 16 -29.72 31.57 -9.63
C ALA A 16 -29.95 30.82 -10.96
N LEU A 17 -29.48 29.58 -11.05
CA LEU A 17 -29.89 28.65 -12.10
C LEU A 17 -31.28 28.10 -11.75
N ALA A 18 -32.29 28.52 -12.49
CA ALA A 18 -33.63 27.95 -12.45
C ALA A 18 -33.60 26.53 -13.08
N PRO A 19 -34.34 25.55 -12.52
CA PRO A 19 -34.33 24.18 -13.01
C PRO A 19 -35.21 24.06 -14.26
N THR A 20 -34.61 23.84 -15.42
CA THR A 20 -35.33 23.43 -16.64
C THR A 20 -35.60 21.94 -16.57
N ALA A 21 -36.85 21.60 -16.24
CA ALA A 21 -37.39 20.26 -16.32
C ALA A 21 -37.37 19.77 -17.78
N TRP A 22 -36.57 18.75 -18.05
CA TRP A 22 -36.64 17.96 -19.28
C TRP A 22 -37.83 17.01 -19.21
N THR A 23 -38.91 17.33 -19.93
CA THR A 23 -39.99 16.41 -20.24
C THR A 23 -39.64 15.61 -21.51
N PRO A 24 -39.66 14.27 -21.49
CA PRO A 24 -39.38 13.49 -22.70
C PRO A 24 -40.60 13.46 -23.63
N ALA A 25 -40.38 13.88 -24.86
CA ALA A 25 -41.36 13.80 -25.94
C ALA A 25 -41.70 12.34 -26.30
N LYS A 26 -43.00 12.03 -26.37
CA LYS A 26 -43.54 10.78 -26.94
C LYS A 26 -43.42 10.81 -28.47
N PRO A 27 -42.95 9.73 -29.13
CA PRO A 27 -43.30 9.47 -30.52
C PRO A 27 -44.46 8.46 -30.59
N ARG A 28 -45.58 8.90 -31.18
CA ARG A 28 -46.59 8.00 -31.76
C ARG A 28 -46.05 7.48 -33.10
N GLY A 29 -45.96 6.17 -33.29
CA GLY A 29 -45.57 5.59 -34.58
C GLY A 29 -45.73 4.07 -34.62
N ARG A 30 -46.73 3.62 -35.37
CA ARG A 30 -47.18 2.24 -35.68
C ARG A 30 -46.13 1.13 -35.62
N LEU A 31 -46.49 0.06 -34.91
CA LEU A 31 -45.90 -1.29 -35.04
C LEU A 31 -46.26 -1.91 -36.40
N THR A 32 -45.24 -2.23 -37.20
CA THR A 32 -45.32 -3.25 -38.26
C THR A 32 -44.38 -4.40 -37.90
N ARG A 33 -44.95 -5.60 -37.79
CA ARG A 33 -44.21 -6.85 -37.49
C ARG A 33 -43.31 -7.20 -38.68
N TYR A 34 -42.00 -7.27 -38.46
CA TYR A 34 -41.07 -7.96 -39.36
C TYR A 34 -40.74 -9.34 -38.78
N LYS A 35 -40.98 -10.38 -39.59
CA LYS A 35 -40.60 -11.78 -39.33
C LYS A 35 -39.11 -11.96 -39.63
N SER A 36 -38.38 -12.57 -38.69
CA SER A 36 -37.01 -13.05 -38.88
C SER A 36 -37.00 -14.40 -39.65
N PRO A 37 -36.05 -14.64 -40.57
CA PRO A 37 -35.85 -15.94 -41.18
C PRO A 37 -34.93 -16.83 -40.34
N THR A 38 -35.32 -18.10 -40.22
CA THR A 38 -34.61 -19.24 -39.63
C THR A 38 -33.27 -19.53 -40.35
N PRO A 39 -32.17 -19.87 -39.63
CA PRO A 39 -30.96 -20.38 -40.27
C PRO A 39 -31.03 -21.89 -40.53
N ALA A 40 -30.62 -22.27 -41.74
CA ALA A 40 -30.57 -23.65 -42.24
C ALA A 40 -29.42 -24.45 -41.62
N ARG A 41 -29.68 -25.76 -41.39
CA ARG A 41 -28.72 -26.79 -40.94
C ARG A 41 -27.80 -27.23 -42.10
N LEU A 42 -26.54 -27.50 -41.78
CA LEU A 42 -25.65 -28.40 -42.54
C LEU A 42 -24.90 -29.33 -41.56
N PRO A 43 -24.48 -30.53 -42.00
CA PRO A 43 -24.40 -31.70 -41.14
C PRO A 43 -23.01 -31.97 -40.54
N THR A 44 -23.03 -32.64 -39.38
CA THR A 44 -21.91 -33.22 -38.64
C THR A 44 -21.39 -34.50 -39.29
N ALA A 45 -20.07 -34.64 -39.37
CA ALA A 45 -19.39 -35.92 -39.61
C ALA A 45 -18.30 -36.11 -38.53
N GLU A 46 -18.48 -37.15 -37.72
CA GLU A 46 -17.43 -37.77 -36.90
C GLU A 46 -16.69 -38.81 -37.75
N ILE A 47 -15.41 -39.11 -37.42
CA ILE A 47 -14.89 -40.47 -37.12
C ILE A 47 -13.33 -40.55 -37.19
N THR A 48 -12.75 -40.78 -36.00
CA THR A 48 -11.64 -41.68 -35.58
C THR A 48 -10.15 -41.49 -35.91
N HIS A 49 -9.37 -41.61 -34.83
CA HIS A 49 -7.98 -42.07 -34.70
C HIS A 49 -7.75 -43.49 -35.26
N ASN A 50 -6.62 -43.74 -35.95
CA ASN A 50 -5.62 -44.74 -35.53
C ASN A 50 -4.39 -44.86 -36.45
N SER A 51 -3.27 -45.20 -35.80
CA SER A 51 -2.17 -46.09 -36.23
C SER A 51 -0.77 -45.50 -36.51
N LEU A 52 0.19 -46.15 -35.86
CA LEU A 52 1.64 -45.93 -35.75
C LEU A 52 2.41 -46.86 -36.71
N GLN A 53 3.45 -46.30 -37.38
CA GLN A 53 4.76 -46.89 -37.77
C GLN A 53 4.82 -48.14 -38.72
N PRO A 54 6.02 -48.51 -39.25
CA PRO A 54 7.16 -47.72 -39.78
C PRO A 54 7.66 -48.25 -41.14
N LEU A 55 8.48 -47.51 -41.89
CA LEU A 55 9.33 -48.11 -42.94
C LEU A 55 10.59 -47.28 -43.18
N ALA A 56 11.72 -47.91 -42.90
CA ALA A 56 13.06 -47.43 -43.18
C ALA A 56 13.57 -48.01 -44.51
N THR A 57 14.53 -47.28 -45.08
CA THR A 57 15.64 -47.72 -45.95
C THR A 57 15.51 -47.45 -47.46
N ALA A 58 16.62 -46.89 -47.96
CA ALA A 58 17.13 -46.86 -49.33
C ALA A 58 16.64 -45.74 -50.26
N LEU A 59 17.42 -44.66 -50.33
CA LEU A 59 18.06 -44.20 -51.58
C LEU A 59 19.22 -43.26 -51.23
N GLU A 60 20.41 -43.86 -51.16
CA GLU A 60 21.70 -43.19 -51.26
C GLU A 60 21.93 -42.68 -52.69
N ASN A 61 22.82 -41.68 -52.80
CA ASN A 61 23.56 -41.23 -53.98
C ASN A 61 22.93 -40.11 -54.83
N LEU A 62 23.18 -38.87 -54.41
CA LEU A 62 23.91 -37.90 -55.23
C LEU A 62 24.57 -36.84 -54.33
N SER A 63 25.90 -36.87 -54.34
CA SER A 63 26.84 -36.09 -53.54
C SER A 63 27.11 -34.70 -54.12
N LEU A 64 27.10 -33.67 -53.26
CA LEU A 64 27.79 -32.39 -53.44
C LEU A 64 28.50 -31.99 -52.12
N PRO A 65 29.61 -31.24 -52.19
CA PRO A 65 30.76 -31.31 -51.25
C PRO A 65 30.57 -30.54 -49.93
N PRO A 66 31.40 -30.80 -48.89
CA PRO A 66 31.09 -30.47 -47.52
C PRO A 66 31.41 -29.01 -47.20
N CYS A 67 30.39 -28.17 -47.08
CA CYS A 67 30.52 -26.90 -46.36
C CYS A 67 30.19 -27.18 -44.90
N LYS A 68 31.23 -27.17 -44.05
CA LYS A 68 31.18 -27.44 -42.61
C LYS A 68 29.94 -26.81 -41.97
N SER A 69 28.97 -27.67 -41.68
CA SER A 69 27.77 -27.34 -40.91
C SER A 69 28.18 -26.86 -39.52
N LEU A 70 27.88 -25.60 -39.19
CA LEU A 70 27.20 -25.10 -37.99
C LEU A 70 27.28 -25.93 -36.66
N GLN A 71 28.39 -26.60 -36.39
CA GLN A 71 28.67 -27.34 -35.16
C GLN A 71 29.77 -26.68 -34.30
N GLU A 72 30.31 -25.53 -34.69
CA GLU A 72 31.31 -24.78 -33.90
C GLU A 72 30.81 -23.42 -33.34
N ARG A 73 29.48 -23.23 -33.23
CA ARG A 73 28.89 -22.13 -32.46
C ARG A 73 27.92 -22.56 -31.37
N LYS A 74 28.09 -23.79 -30.86
CA LYS A 74 27.64 -24.12 -29.50
C LYS A 74 28.76 -23.76 -28.52
N ARG A 75 28.94 -22.46 -28.27
CA ARG A 75 29.49 -22.03 -26.97
C ARG A 75 28.44 -22.46 -25.94
N GLY A 76 28.79 -23.44 -25.11
CA GLY A 76 27.95 -23.90 -24.03
C GLY A 76 27.55 -22.71 -23.16
N ARG A 77 26.28 -22.28 -23.26
CA ARG A 77 25.61 -21.71 -22.09
C ARG A 77 25.31 -22.89 -21.20
N ASP A 78 26.30 -23.18 -20.38
CA ASP A 78 26.20 -24.04 -19.24
C ASP A 78 24.90 -23.73 -18.49
N ARG A 79 24.01 -24.71 -18.36
CA ARG A 79 22.78 -24.56 -17.55
C ARG A 79 23.14 -24.35 -16.06
N SER A 80 24.40 -24.53 -15.66
CA SER A 80 24.92 -24.08 -14.37
C SER A 80 25.01 -22.55 -14.22
N CYS A 81 24.99 -21.79 -15.33
CA CYS A 81 25.19 -20.34 -15.28
C CYS A 81 23.92 -19.56 -14.90
N VAL A 82 22.73 -20.13 -15.10
CA VAL A 82 21.46 -19.50 -14.64
C VAL A 82 21.40 -19.48 -13.09
N ALA A 83 22.01 -20.47 -12.44
CA ALA A 83 22.15 -20.51 -10.99
C ALA A 83 23.17 -19.49 -10.44
N LYS A 84 23.88 -18.73 -11.31
CA LYS A 84 24.91 -17.75 -10.87
C LYS A 84 24.41 -16.30 -10.81
N MET A 85 23.22 -15.98 -11.33
CA MET A 85 22.71 -14.59 -11.35
C MET A 85 21.95 -14.20 -10.06
N PHE A 86 21.68 -15.18 -9.19
CA PHE A 86 20.93 -14.98 -7.96
C PHE A 86 21.65 -15.64 -6.80
N ILE A 87 22.00 -14.84 -5.79
CA ILE A 87 22.67 -15.30 -4.56
C ILE A 87 21.75 -15.12 -3.37
N GLU A 88 21.70 -16.12 -2.49
CA GLU A 88 20.79 -16.09 -1.32
C GLU A 88 21.30 -15.19 -0.19
N SER A 89 22.63 -15.10 -0.04
CA SER A 89 23.29 -14.27 0.97
C SER A 89 24.62 -13.72 0.47
N PHE A 90 25.08 -12.64 1.10
CA PHE A 90 26.37 -12.02 0.80
C PHE A 90 26.92 -11.30 2.03
N ARG A 91 28.21 -10.97 1.98
CA ARG A 91 28.91 -10.15 2.99
C ARG A 91 29.61 -8.99 2.28
N VAL A 92 29.54 -7.79 2.87
CA VAL A 92 30.21 -6.60 2.33
C VAL A 92 31.60 -6.50 2.95
N GLU A 93 32.64 -6.63 2.14
CA GLU A 93 34.01 -6.35 2.55
C GLU A 93 34.35 -4.90 2.19
N SER A 94 34.32 -4.01 3.19
CA SER A 94 34.57 -2.58 3.02
C SER A 94 35.27 -2.04 4.26
N PRO A 95 36.23 -1.09 4.11
CA PRO A 95 36.83 -0.42 5.27
C PRO A 95 35.81 0.36 6.10
N ASN A 96 34.66 0.72 5.51
CA ASN A 96 33.60 1.48 6.15
C ASN A 96 32.54 0.60 6.82
N VAL A 97 32.73 -0.73 6.87
CA VAL A 97 31.76 -1.66 7.47
C VAL A 97 32.47 -2.57 8.46
N ARG A 98 31.98 -2.59 9.71
CA ARG A 98 32.47 -3.48 10.76
C ARG A 98 31.35 -4.39 11.25
N TYR A 99 31.60 -5.69 11.21
CA TYR A 99 30.71 -6.71 11.76
C TYR A 99 31.17 -7.06 13.19
N GLY A 100 30.31 -6.81 14.18
CA GLY A 100 30.48 -7.20 15.57
C GLY A 100 29.68 -8.46 15.94
N ALA A 101 29.70 -8.83 17.22
CA ALA A 101 29.02 -10.03 17.72
C ALA A 101 27.47 -9.96 17.65
N GLY A 102 26.91 -8.76 17.59
CA GLY A 102 25.46 -8.54 17.51
C GLY A 102 25.06 -7.28 16.75
N GLU A 103 26.00 -6.67 16.03
CA GLU A 103 25.78 -5.40 15.36
C GLU A 103 26.60 -5.26 14.08
N ILE A 104 26.07 -4.46 13.15
CA ILE A 104 26.78 -3.98 11.97
C ILE A 104 26.94 -2.48 12.14
N GLU A 105 28.18 -2.00 12.16
CA GLU A 105 28.49 -0.59 12.08
C GLU A 105 28.89 -0.23 10.65
N SER A 106 28.38 0.88 10.14
CA SER A 106 28.76 1.36 8.83
C SER A 106 28.87 2.87 8.77
N GLU A 107 29.92 3.36 8.12
CA GLU A 107 30.09 4.77 7.77
C GLU A 107 29.54 5.03 6.37
N TYR A 108 28.66 6.02 6.25
CA TYR A 108 28.05 6.42 5.01
C TYR A 108 28.20 7.92 4.80
N ARG A 109 28.92 8.28 3.74
CA ARG A 109 28.99 9.67 3.29
C ARG A 109 27.77 9.96 2.41
N TYR A 110 26.88 10.81 2.93
CA TYR A 110 25.72 11.30 2.21
C TYR A 110 26.11 12.56 1.43
N ASP A 111 26.24 12.43 0.12
CA ASP A 111 26.47 13.55 -0.79
C ASP A 111 25.13 14.16 -1.23
N THR A 112 24.99 15.46 -1.07
CA THR A 112 23.79 16.25 -1.41
C THR A 112 24.21 17.63 -1.94
N THR A 113 23.24 18.49 -2.24
CA THR A 113 23.48 19.85 -2.75
C THR A 113 22.74 20.89 -1.93
N GLU A 114 23.39 22.02 -1.69
CA GLU A 114 22.79 23.23 -1.13
C GLU A 114 22.60 24.24 -2.27
N LEU A 115 21.41 24.84 -2.34
CA LEU A 115 21.08 25.89 -3.31
C LEU A 115 21.19 27.26 -2.62
N VAL A 116 22.06 28.13 -3.14
CA VAL A 116 22.22 29.50 -2.65
C VAL A 116 21.86 30.47 -3.76
N HIS A 117 21.02 31.44 -3.43
CA HIS A 117 20.65 32.51 -4.33
C HIS A 117 21.58 33.71 -4.10
N GLU A 118 22.59 33.87 -4.95
CA GLU A 118 23.55 34.97 -4.85
C GLU A 118 23.14 36.11 -5.78
N SER A 119 23.25 37.34 -5.29
CA SER A 119 23.05 38.56 -6.08
C SER A 119 24.39 39.26 -6.22
N HIS A 120 24.95 39.22 -7.43
CA HIS A 120 26.16 39.96 -7.81
C HIS A 120 25.83 40.84 -9.00
N ASP A 121 26.20 42.13 -8.92
CA ASP A 121 26.01 43.12 -9.98
C ASP A 121 24.57 43.26 -10.50
N GLY A 122 23.58 43.12 -9.61
CA GLY A 122 22.16 43.29 -9.94
C GLY A 122 21.51 42.13 -10.70
N ALA A 123 22.26 41.05 -10.97
CA ALA A 123 21.73 39.81 -11.52
C ALA A 123 21.71 38.71 -10.44
N SER A 124 20.55 38.10 -10.23
CA SER A 124 20.43 36.96 -9.33
C SER A 124 20.78 35.65 -10.03
N LYS A 125 21.60 34.81 -9.38
CA LYS A 125 22.01 33.50 -9.89
C LYS A 125 21.86 32.43 -8.82
N TRP A 126 21.42 31.25 -9.25
CA TRP A 126 21.47 30.05 -8.43
C TRP A 126 22.89 29.47 -8.42
N VAL A 127 23.43 29.26 -7.24
CA VAL A 127 24.69 28.56 -7.01
C VAL A 127 24.39 27.21 -6.38
N VAL A 128 24.79 26.14 -7.07
CA VAL A 128 24.64 24.76 -6.60
C VAL A 128 25.94 24.36 -5.91
N ARG A 129 25.91 24.17 -4.59
CA ARG A 129 27.09 23.81 -3.79
C ARG A 129 27.01 22.35 -3.35
N PRO A 130 27.95 21.49 -3.77
CA PRO A 130 28.04 20.14 -3.23
C PRO A 130 28.29 20.18 -1.72
N LYS A 131 27.52 19.40 -0.97
CA LYS A 131 27.64 19.24 0.48
C LYS A 131 27.71 17.76 0.80
N SER A 132 28.58 17.39 1.74
CA SER A 132 28.69 16.02 2.21
C SER A 132 28.46 15.98 3.71
N VAL A 133 27.69 15.00 4.18
CA VAL A 133 27.47 14.73 5.61
C VAL A 133 27.85 13.29 5.87
N ASN A 134 28.75 13.06 6.83
CA ASN A 134 29.10 11.71 7.24
C ASN A 134 28.13 11.20 8.30
N TYR A 135 27.54 10.04 8.02
CA TYR A 135 26.67 9.32 8.94
C TYR A 135 27.35 8.06 9.45
N HIS A 136 27.19 7.81 10.74
CA HIS A 136 27.56 6.54 11.36
C HIS A 136 26.27 5.78 11.68
N PHE A 137 26.09 4.65 11.03
CA PHE A 137 24.99 3.74 11.31
C PHE A 137 25.45 2.62 12.23
N LYS A 138 24.58 2.22 13.15
CA LYS A 138 24.71 1.00 13.94
C LYS A 138 23.40 0.24 13.87
N THR A 139 23.44 -0.95 13.29
CA THR A 139 22.28 -1.82 13.15
C THR A 139 22.43 -3.02 14.07
N ASN A 140 21.52 -3.19 15.02
CA ASN A 140 21.46 -4.40 15.84
C ASN A 140 21.00 -5.58 14.97
N THR A 141 21.81 -6.64 14.92
CA THR A 141 21.56 -7.83 14.08
C THR A 141 20.72 -8.90 14.78
N ASN A 142 20.47 -8.77 16.09
CA ASN A 142 19.60 -9.68 16.82
C ASN A 142 18.15 -9.46 16.38
N VAL A 143 17.61 -10.44 15.67
CA VAL A 143 16.21 -10.44 15.21
C VAL A 143 15.30 -10.82 16.37
N PRO A 144 14.36 -9.95 16.79
CA PRO A 144 13.49 -10.22 17.92
C PRO A 144 12.38 -11.20 17.57
N LYS A 145 11.82 -11.85 18.59
CA LYS A 145 10.49 -12.43 18.46
C LYS A 145 9.47 -11.29 18.37
N LEU A 146 8.85 -11.13 17.21
CA LEU A 146 7.98 -10.00 16.91
C LEU A 146 6.50 -10.34 17.11
N GLY A 147 5.84 -9.51 17.92
CA GLY A 147 4.39 -9.44 17.99
C GLY A 147 3.82 -8.40 17.02
N VAL A 148 2.73 -8.73 16.34
CA VAL A 148 2.00 -7.81 15.46
C VAL A 148 0.57 -7.70 15.96
N MET A 149 0.14 -6.49 16.32
CA MET A 149 -1.23 -6.24 16.76
C MET A 149 -1.96 -5.37 15.75
N LEU A 150 -3.06 -5.91 15.20
CA LEU A 150 -3.84 -5.22 14.17
C LEU A 150 -5.10 -4.58 14.75
N VAL A 151 -5.33 -3.30 14.47
CA VAL A 151 -6.64 -2.68 14.70
C VAL A 151 -7.51 -2.99 13.47
N GLY A 152 -8.67 -3.59 13.69
CA GLY A 152 -9.50 -4.17 12.61
C GLY A 152 -9.03 -5.56 12.17
N TRP A 153 -8.50 -6.36 13.10
CA TRP A 153 -7.92 -7.67 12.81
C TRP A 153 -8.90 -8.63 12.14
N GLY A 154 -10.17 -8.57 12.54
CA GLY A 154 -11.23 -9.36 11.95
C GLY A 154 -11.67 -8.87 10.57
N GLY A 155 -11.11 -7.79 10.02
CA GLY A 155 -11.41 -7.27 8.69
C GLY A 155 -10.89 -8.15 7.54
N ASN A 156 -11.15 -7.73 6.30
CA ASN A 156 -10.69 -8.45 5.11
C ASN A 156 -9.16 -8.59 5.10
N ASN A 157 -8.42 -7.50 5.28
CA ASN A 157 -6.97 -7.50 5.31
C ASN A 157 -6.39 -8.32 6.47
N GLY A 158 -6.89 -8.11 7.69
CA GLY A 158 -6.36 -8.77 8.89
C GLY A 158 -6.56 -10.29 8.88
N SER A 159 -7.74 -10.76 8.49
CA SER A 159 -8.01 -12.20 8.32
C SER A 159 -7.19 -12.81 7.18
N THR A 160 -7.03 -12.09 6.06
CA THR A 160 -6.23 -12.54 4.91
C THR A 160 -4.74 -12.63 5.25
N LEU A 161 -4.18 -11.65 5.96
CA LEU A 161 -2.78 -11.69 6.39
C LEU A 161 -2.51 -12.87 7.32
N MET A 162 -3.37 -13.05 8.34
CA MET A 162 -3.22 -14.16 9.30
C MET A 162 -3.29 -15.52 8.60
N ALA A 163 -4.29 -15.68 7.72
CA ALA A 163 -4.44 -16.88 6.88
C ALA A 163 -3.21 -17.12 6.00
N GLY A 164 -2.70 -16.07 5.34
CA GLY A 164 -1.52 -16.14 4.48
C GLY A 164 -0.26 -16.55 5.24
N VAL A 165 -0.05 -16.03 6.45
CA VAL A 165 1.10 -16.42 7.27
C VAL A 165 0.98 -17.86 7.76
N ILE A 166 -0.18 -18.29 8.27
CA ILE A 166 -0.38 -19.69 8.66
C ILE A 166 -0.16 -20.61 7.45
N ALA A 167 -0.71 -20.28 6.28
CA ALA A 167 -0.58 -21.12 5.10
C ALA A 167 0.89 -21.30 4.67
N ASN A 168 1.71 -20.25 4.75
CA ASN A 168 3.14 -20.34 4.45
C ASN A 168 3.88 -21.18 5.51
N ARG A 169 3.66 -20.88 6.80
CA ARG A 169 4.31 -21.59 7.91
C ARG A 169 4.01 -23.09 7.91
N GLU A 170 2.76 -23.48 7.66
CA GLU A 170 2.35 -24.88 7.63
C GLU A 170 2.60 -25.56 6.26
N GLY A 171 3.14 -24.83 5.28
CA GLY A 171 3.44 -25.36 3.94
C GLY A 171 2.19 -25.80 3.16
N ILE A 172 1.06 -25.13 3.37
CA ILE A 172 -0.24 -25.52 2.79
C ILE A 172 -0.22 -25.35 1.27
N SER A 173 -0.81 -26.33 0.59
CA SER A 173 -1.14 -26.29 -0.83
C SER A 173 -2.61 -26.61 -1.01
N TRP A 174 -3.25 -26.06 -2.05
CA TRP A 174 -4.67 -26.27 -2.30
C TRP A 174 -4.94 -26.40 -3.78
N ALA A 175 -5.94 -27.21 -4.12
CA ALA A 175 -6.35 -27.37 -5.51
C ALA A 175 -7.24 -26.19 -5.91
N THR A 176 -6.95 -25.59 -7.06
CA THR A 176 -7.90 -24.72 -7.77
C THR A 176 -8.44 -25.43 -8.99
N LYS A 177 -9.40 -24.80 -9.68
CA LYS A 177 -9.89 -25.29 -10.98
C LYS A 177 -8.79 -25.45 -12.04
N ASP A 178 -7.67 -24.74 -11.89
CA ASP A 178 -6.61 -24.65 -12.89
C ASP A 178 -5.37 -25.47 -12.50
N LYS A 179 -4.95 -25.43 -11.22
CA LYS A 179 -3.74 -26.11 -10.72
C LYS A 179 -3.75 -26.25 -9.21
N VAL A 180 -2.82 -27.04 -8.68
CA VAL A 180 -2.46 -26.96 -7.26
C VAL A 180 -1.63 -25.69 -7.04
N GLN A 181 -2.06 -24.86 -6.11
CA GLN A 181 -1.35 -23.67 -5.65
C GLN A 181 -0.56 -24.00 -4.38
N GLN A 182 0.55 -23.29 -4.18
CA GLN A 182 1.35 -23.36 -2.95
C GLN A 182 1.37 -21.97 -2.30
N ALA A 183 1.28 -21.95 -0.97
CA ALA A 183 1.36 -20.72 -0.20
C ALA A 183 2.67 -19.97 -0.49
N ASN A 184 2.57 -18.65 -0.65
CA ASN A 184 3.71 -17.77 -0.94
C ASN A 184 3.43 -16.37 -0.37
N TYR A 185 4.42 -15.49 -0.45
CA TYR A 185 4.34 -14.06 -0.09
C TYR A 185 4.44 -13.13 -1.30
N PHE A 186 3.90 -13.52 -2.46
CA PHE A 186 3.93 -12.64 -3.63
C PHE A 186 3.23 -11.31 -3.37
N GLY A 187 3.77 -10.24 -3.94
CA GLY A 187 3.34 -8.86 -3.69
C GLY A 187 4.09 -8.17 -2.55
N SER A 188 4.78 -8.92 -1.68
CA SER A 188 5.65 -8.34 -0.64
C SER A 188 7.00 -7.94 -1.23
N LEU A 189 7.41 -6.68 -0.99
CA LEU A 189 8.74 -6.17 -1.29
C LEU A 189 9.80 -6.97 -0.53
N THR A 190 9.63 -7.15 0.77
CA THR A 190 10.66 -7.78 1.61
C THR A 190 10.84 -9.27 1.28
N GLN A 191 9.77 -9.97 0.93
CA GLN A 191 9.79 -11.42 0.74
C GLN A 191 9.94 -11.87 -0.72
N ALA A 192 9.46 -11.07 -1.69
CA ALA A 192 9.38 -11.50 -3.08
C ALA A 192 10.10 -10.56 -4.08
N SER A 193 10.74 -9.48 -3.61
CA SER A 193 11.57 -8.63 -4.47
C SER A 193 13.07 -8.92 -4.34
N THR A 194 13.82 -8.41 -5.30
CA THR A 194 15.26 -8.61 -5.41
C THR A 194 15.98 -7.27 -5.51
N ILE A 195 17.23 -7.23 -5.06
CA ILE A 195 18.12 -6.09 -5.19
C ILE A 195 19.35 -6.47 -6.03
N ARG A 196 19.87 -5.53 -6.82
CA ARG A 196 21.15 -5.72 -7.50
C ARG A 196 22.27 -5.50 -6.49
N VAL A 197 23.16 -6.48 -6.35
CA VAL A 197 24.30 -6.44 -5.41
C VAL A 197 25.61 -6.10 -6.11
N GLY A 198 25.76 -6.49 -7.38
CA GLY A 198 26.98 -6.23 -8.12
C GLY A 198 26.97 -6.82 -9.52
N SER A 199 28.15 -7.11 -10.05
CA SER A 199 28.32 -7.84 -11.30
C SER A 199 29.38 -8.94 -11.17
N TYR A 200 29.21 -10.02 -11.92
CA TYR A 200 30.16 -11.13 -12.00
C TYR A 200 30.25 -11.61 -13.44
N ASN A 201 31.46 -11.58 -14.01
CA ASN A 201 31.72 -11.90 -15.42
C ASN A 201 30.86 -11.10 -16.42
N GLY A 202 30.56 -9.83 -16.10
CA GLY A 202 29.76 -8.93 -16.96
C GLY A 202 28.25 -9.08 -16.82
N GLU A 203 27.77 -10.02 -16.00
CA GLU A 203 26.35 -10.19 -15.70
C GLU A 203 26.01 -9.50 -14.37
N GLU A 204 24.80 -8.95 -14.25
CA GLU A 204 24.31 -8.39 -12.99
C GLU A 204 23.91 -9.51 -12.02
N ILE A 205 24.30 -9.35 -10.75
CA ILE A 205 24.01 -10.31 -9.69
C ILE A 205 22.99 -9.71 -8.73
N TYR A 206 21.96 -10.49 -8.45
CA TYR A 206 20.85 -10.10 -7.59
C TYR A 206 20.78 -10.96 -6.32
N ALA A 207 20.19 -10.41 -5.26
CA ALA A 207 19.87 -11.13 -4.03
C ALA A 207 18.43 -10.80 -3.59
N PRO A 208 17.79 -11.65 -2.76
CA PRO A 208 16.53 -11.30 -2.11
C PRO A 208 16.66 -9.99 -1.33
N PHE A 209 15.62 -9.15 -1.33
CA PHE A 209 15.63 -7.89 -0.57
C PHE A 209 15.91 -8.11 0.92
N LYS A 210 15.29 -9.15 1.52
CA LYS A 210 15.53 -9.55 2.91
C LYS A 210 16.96 -9.96 3.25
N SER A 211 17.82 -10.18 2.25
CA SER A 211 19.24 -10.51 2.47
C SER A 211 20.12 -9.28 2.72
N LEU A 212 19.58 -8.05 2.59
CA LEU A 212 20.28 -6.80 2.88
C LEU A 212 20.74 -6.70 4.34
N LEU A 213 19.83 -7.00 5.26
CA LEU A 213 20.02 -6.93 6.70
C LEU A 213 19.20 -8.04 7.35
N PRO A 214 19.58 -8.56 8.54
CA PRO A 214 18.77 -9.53 9.26
C PRO A 214 17.36 -9.00 9.53
N MET A 215 16.34 -9.63 8.94
CA MET A 215 14.92 -9.29 9.09
C MET A 215 14.17 -10.42 9.78
N VAL A 216 13.06 -10.08 10.44
CA VAL A 216 12.12 -11.07 10.98
C VAL A 216 11.56 -11.92 9.85
N ASN A 217 11.51 -13.24 10.05
CA ASN A 217 10.81 -14.14 9.14
C ASN A 217 9.30 -14.02 9.38
N PRO A 218 8.47 -13.74 8.35
CA PRO A 218 7.02 -13.72 8.45
C PRO A 218 6.39 -14.93 9.18
N ASP A 219 6.96 -16.12 9.01
CA ASP A 219 6.44 -17.36 9.62
C ASP A 219 6.53 -17.36 11.16
N ASP A 220 7.44 -16.56 11.72
CA ASP A 220 7.70 -16.46 13.16
C ASP A 220 6.86 -15.37 13.86
N LEU A 221 6.03 -14.64 13.10
CA LEU A 221 5.20 -13.57 13.64
C LEU A 221 4.13 -14.10 14.59
N VAL A 222 3.98 -13.44 15.74
CA VAL A 222 2.87 -13.69 16.66
C VAL A 222 1.81 -12.61 16.46
N PHE A 223 0.60 -13.01 16.08
CA PHE A 223 -0.49 -12.06 15.84
C PHE A 223 -1.41 -11.88 17.06
N GLY A 224 -1.88 -10.66 17.23
CA GLY A 224 -2.98 -10.25 18.10
C GLY A 224 -3.71 -9.06 17.48
N GLY A 225 -4.64 -8.48 18.23
CA GLY A 225 -5.28 -7.25 17.81
C GLY A 225 -6.73 -7.14 18.23
N TRP A 226 -7.37 -6.10 17.73
CA TRP A 226 -8.71 -5.67 18.12
C TRP A 226 -9.64 -5.64 16.93
N ASP A 227 -10.92 -5.86 17.18
CA ASP A 227 -11.99 -5.55 16.23
C ASP A 227 -13.27 -5.22 17.00
N ILE A 228 -14.04 -4.28 16.46
CA ILE A 228 -15.36 -3.94 17.00
C ILE A 228 -16.36 -5.10 16.83
N SER A 229 -16.01 -6.11 16.03
CA SER A 229 -16.74 -7.38 15.90
C SER A 229 -16.04 -8.52 16.64
N SER A 230 -16.80 -9.33 17.38
CA SER A 230 -16.30 -10.53 18.09
C SER A 230 -16.14 -11.77 17.20
N MET A 231 -16.28 -11.62 15.87
CA MET A 231 -16.17 -12.74 14.95
C MET A 231 -14.76 -13.34 14.97
N ASN A 232 -14.65 -14.66 15.15
CA ASN A 232 -13.37 -15.36 15.06
C ASN A 232 -12.78 -15.26 13.65
N LEU A 233 -11.47 -15.47 13.51
CA LEU A 233 -10.78 -15.25 12.23
C LEU A 233 -11.14 -16.26 11.14
N ALA A 234 -11.57 -17.49 11.47
CA ALA A 234 -12.04 -18.43 10.45
C ALA A 234 -13.34 -17.95 9.80
N ASP A 235 -14.30 -17.50 10.61
CA ASP A 235 -15.56 -16.97 10.11
C ASP A 235 -15.36 -15.58 9.46
N ALA A 236 -14.41 -14.78 9.95
CA ALA A 236 -14.01 -13.53 9.30
C ALA A 236 -13.42 -13.76 7.91
N MET A 237 -12.55 -14.77 7.75
CA MET A 237 -11.99 -15.19 6.47
C MET A 237 -13.11 -15.62 5.49
N THR A 238 -14.09 -16.40 5.96
CA THR A 238 -15.25 -16.77 5.16
C THR A 238 -16.12 -15.56 4.78
N ARG A 239 -16.34 -14.62 5.71
CA ARG A 239 -17.07 -13.38 5.44
C ARG A 239 -16.35 -12.49 4.42
N ALA A 240 -15.02 -12.44 4.47
CA ALA A 240 -14.19 -11.63 3.59
C ALA A 240 -14.23 -12.10 2.13
N LYS A 241 -14.43 -13.42 1.90
CA LYS A 241 -14.52 -14.04 0.56
C LYS A 241 -13.32 -13.73 -0.34
N VAL A 242 -12.12 -13.70 0.25
CA VAL A 242 -10.86 -13.41 -0.46
C VAL A 242 -10.18 -14.68 -0.93
N LEU A 243 -10.00 -15.66 -0.03
CA LEU A 243 -9.23 -16.87 -0.27
C LEU A 243 -10.09 -17.97 -0.92
N ASP A 244 -9.43 -18.89 -1.63
CA ASP A 244 -10.09 -20.06 -2.22
C ASP A 244 -10.76 -20.93 -1.14
N ILE A 245 -11.91 -21.54 -1.46
CA ILE A 245 -12.70 -22.32 -0.52
C ILE A 245 -11.91 -23.52 0.02
N ASP A 246 -11.09 -24.18 -0.81
CA ASP A 246 -10.30 -25.32 -0.34
C ASP A 246 -9.26 -24.88 0.69
N LEU A 247 -8.56 -23.77 0.42
CA LEU A 247 -7.64 -23.15 1.37
C LEU A 247 -8.36 -22.74 2.67
N GLN A 248 -9.54 -22.14 2.59
CA GLN A 248 -10.32 -21.77 3.78
C GLN A 248 -10.65 -22.97 4.66
N LYS A 249 -11.01 -24.12 4.08
CA LYS A 249 -11.30 -25.35 4.82
C LYS A 249 -10.06 -25.87 5.55
N GLN A 250 -8.92 -25.87 4.88
CA GLN A 250 -7.65 -26.30 5.46
C GLN A 250 -7.19 -25.37 6.59
N LEU A 251 -7.46 -24.07 6.48
CA LEU A 251 -7.08 -23.06 7.48
C LEU A 251 -8.04 -22.97 8.68
N ARG A 252 -9.29 -23.42 8.55
CA ARG A 252 -10.31 -23.29 9.61
C ARG A 252 -9.85 -23.80 10.98
N PRO A 253 -9.25 -25.00 11.12
CA PRO A 253 -8.79 -25.51 12.42
C PRO A 253 -7.74 -24.61 13.10
N TYR A 254 -6.97 -23.83 12.32
CA TYR A 254 -5.95 -22.93 12.84
C TYR A 254 -6.51 -21.57 13.27
N MET A 255 -7.67 -21.16 12.74
CA MET A 255 -8.19 -19.79 12.86
C MET A 255 -9.47 -19.68 13.68
N GLU A 256 -10.20 -20.77 13.91
CA GLU A 256 -11.51 -20.74 14.57
C GLU A 256 -11.43 -20.38 16.07
N SER A 257 -10.31 -20.68 16.73
CA SER A 257 -10.08 -20.32 18.13
C SER A 257 -9.52 -18.91 18.31
N ILE A 258 -9.24 -18.19 17.21
CA ILE A 258 -8.61 -16.87 17.24
C ILE A 258 -9.70 -15.81 17.20
N VAL A 259 -9.85 -15.06 18.29
CA VAL A 259 -10.88 -14.04 18.46
C VAL A 259 -10.22 -12.68 18.74
N PRO A 260 -10.63 -11.59 18.06
CA PRO A 260 -10.13 -10.25 18.34
C PRO A 260 -10.48 -9.75 19.74
N LEU A 261 -9.60 -8.96 20.34
CA LEU A 261 -9.90 -8.17 21.54
C LEU A 261 -10.98 -7.11 21.22
N PRO A 262 -11.73 -6.62 22.22
CA PRO A 262 -12.70 -5.54 22.03
C PRO A 262 -12.06 -4.27 21.46
N GLY A 263 -12.62 -3.70 20.39
CA GLY A 263 -12.10 -2.47 19.77
C GLY A 263 -12.69 -1.18 20.36
N ILE A 264 -12.11 -0.02 20.03
CA ILE A 264 -12.72 1.28 20.32
C ILE A 264 -13.69 1.58 19.17
N TYR A 265 -14.95 1.86 19.49
CA TYR A 265 -15.97 2.22 18.51
C TYR A 265 -16.52 3.60 18.81
N ASP A 266 -16.35 4.51 17.86
CA ASP A 266 -17.02 5.80 17.84
C ASP A 266 -17.86 5.90 16.54
N PRO A 267 -19.20 5.91 16.64
CA PRO A 267 -20.08 5.96 15.48
C PRO A 267 -19.93 7.25 14.66
N ASP A 268 -19.41 8.33 15.24
CA ASP A 268 -19.26 9.62 14.55
C ASP A 268 -18.03 9.66 13.64
N PHE A 269 -17.09 8.72 13.81
CA PHE A 269 -15.85 8.67 13.02
C PHE A 269 -15.93 7.74 11.82
N ILE A 270 -16.85 6.78 11.78
CA ILE A 270 -17.00 5.83 10.67
C ILE A 270 -18.42 5.85 10.11
N ALA A 271 -18.68 5.16 9.00
CA ALA A 271 -20.00 5.17 8.41
C ALA A 271 -21.06 4.54 9.34
N ALA A 272 -22.25 5.14 9.42
CA ALA A 272 -23.36 4.64 10.25
C ALA A 272 -23.77 3.18 9.93
N ASN A 273 -23.49 2.73 8.71
CA ASN A 273 -23.73 1.35 8.27
C ASN A 273 -22.83 0.30 8.96
N GLN A 274 -21.87 0.73 9.78
CA GLN A 274 -21.01 -0.12 10.60
C GLN A 274 -21.62 -0.44 11.99
N GLY A 275 -22.74 0.16 12.39
CA GLY A 275 -23.29 -0.04 13.74
C GLY A 275 -23.65 -1.49 14.06
N SER A 276 -24.20 -2.23 13.10
CA SER A 276 -24.66 -3.62 13.32
C SER A 276 -23.53 -4.63 13.59
N ARG A 277 -22.28 -4.32 13.21
CA ARG A 277 -21.11 -5.18 13.48
C ARG A 277 -20.42 -4.88 14.79
N ALA A 278 -20.74 -3.76 15.44
CA ALA A 278 -20.08 -3.30 16.66
C ALA A 278 -20.66 -4.02 17.90
N ASN A 279 -20.23 -5.26 18.14
CA ASN A 279 -20.65 -6.08 19.28
C ASN A 279 -19.52 -6.43 20.25
N ASN A 280 -18.31 -5.93 20.02
CA ASN A 280 -17.09 -6.20 20.76
C ASN A 280 -16.33 -4.90 21.04
N VAL A 281 -16.82 -4.10 21.98
CA VAL A 281 -16.41 -2.69 22.13
C VAL A 281 -15.90 -2.40 23.54
N ILE A 282 -14.79 -1.65 23.63
CA ILE A 282 -14.28 -1.04 24.87
C ILE A 282 -15.17 0.14 25.23
N LYS A 283 -15.78 0.09 26.42
CA LYS A 283 -16.63 1.14 26.96
C LYS A 283 -15.82 2.10 27.84
N GLY A 284 -16.43 3.24 28.19
CA GLY A 284 -15.83 4.24 29.07
C GLY A 284 -15.48 5.53 28.33
N THR A 285 -14.82 6.41 29.05
CA THR A 285 -14.21 7.64 28.53
C THR A 285 -13.04 7.32 27.61
N LYS A 286 -12.63 8.29 26.79
CA LYS A 286 -11.46 8.17 25.91
C LYS A 286 -10.18 7.81 26.66
N LYS A 287 -10.03 8.34 27.88
CA LYS A 287 -8.92 7.98 28.76
C LYS A 287 -8.95 6.51 29.17
N GLU A 288 -10.09 6.02 29.67
CA GLU A 288 -10.25 4.61 30.06
C GLU A 288 -10.04 3.67 28.86
N GLN A 289 -10.52 4.06 27.68
CA GLN A 289 -10.31 3.32 26.44
C GLN A 289 -8.81 3.26 26.07
N MET A 290 -8.10 4.38 26.12
CA MET A 290 -6.66 4.43 25.86
C MET A 290 -5.86 3.59 26.88
N GLU A 291 -6.21 3.68 28.17
CA GLU A 291 -5.59 2.88 29.23
C GLU A 291 -5.82 1.37 29.02
N GLN A 292 -6.99 0.97 28.52
CA GLN A 292 -7.27 -0.41 28.14
C GLN A 292 -6.38 -0.88 26.98
N ILE A 293 -6.14 -0.03 25.96
CA ILE A 293 -5.22 -0.37 24.85
C ILE A 293 -3.79 -0.57 25.36
N ILE A 294 -3.33 0.31 26.25
CA ILE A 294 -2.01 0.18 26.90
C ILE A 294 -1.91 -1.16 27.64
N LYS A 295 -2.94 -1.51 28.41
CA LYS A 295 -3.01 -2.79 29.14
C LYS A 295 -2.98 -3.98 28.18
N ASP A 296 -3.77 -3.94 27.12
CA ASP A 296 -3.85 -5.02 26.13
C ASP A 296 -2.49 -5.26 25.44
N ILE A 297 -1.76 -4.21 25.08
CA ILE A 297 -0.41 -4.30 24.50
C ILE A 297 0.56 -4.98 25.48
N ARG A 298 0.54 -4.59 26.75
CA ARG A 298 1.40 -5.17 27.80
C ARG A 298 1.09 -6.63 28.05
N GLU A 299 -0.19 -6.97 28.22
CA GLU A 299 -0.62 -8.36 28.43
C GLU A 299 -0.31 -9.24 27.22
N PHE A 300 -0.50 -8.73 26.00
CA PHE A 300 -0.11 -9.43 24.79
C PHE A 300 1.38 -9.71 24.74
N LYS A 301 2.21 -8.71 25.10
CA LYS A 301 3.67 -8.84 25.14
C LYS A 301 4.10 -9.91 26.14
N GLU A 302 3.57 -9.84 27.37
CA GLU A 302 3.91 -10.76 28.46
C GLU A 302 3.44 -12.19 28.15
N LYS A 303 2.17 -12.37 27.77
CA LYS A 303 1.57 -13.69 27.51
C LYS A 303 2.30 -14.43 26.39
N ASN A 304 2.67 -13.73 25.31
CA ASN A 304 3.29 -14.34 24.14
C ASN A 304 4.82 -14.36 24.19
N LYS A 305 5.41 -13.72 25.21
CA LYS A 305 6.86 -13.60 25.40
C LYS A 305 7.54 -13.05 24.15
N VAL A 306 6.97 -12.01 23.56
CA VAL A 306 7.53 -11.31 22.39
C VAL A 306 8.43 -10.17 22.87
N ASP A 307 9.55 -9.95 22.19
CA ASP A 307 10.53 -8.93 22.59
C ASP A 307 10.06 -7.54 22.17
N LYS A 308 9.45 -7.46 20.98
CA LYS A 308 8.91 -6.25 20.37
C LYS A 308 7.48 -6.45 19.90
N VAL A 309 6.75 -5.34 19.82
CA VAL A 309 5.41 -5.28 19.24
C VAL A 309 5.41 -4.18 18.18
N VAL A 310 4.70 -4.38 17.08
CA VAL A 310 4.30 -3.32 16.15
C VAL A 310 2.77 -3.32 16.07
N VAL A 311 2.18 -2.14 16.17
CA VAL A 311 0.73 -1.96 16.01
C VAL A 311 0.46 -1.35 14.64
N LEU A 312 -0.53 -1.90 13.93
CA LEU A 312 -0.93 -1.37 12.63
C LEU A 312 -2.45 -1.23 12.54
N TRP A 313 -2.90 -0.08 12.08
CA TRP A 313 -4.30 0.20 11.79
C TRP A 313 -4.67 -0.32 10.40
N THR A 314 -5.58 -1.29 10.35
CA THR A 314 -6.21 -1.78 9.12
C THR A 314 -7.74 -1.87 9.27
N ALA A 315 -8.31 -1.05 10.16
CA ALA A 315 -9.75 -0.98 10.39
C ALA A 315 -10.42 -0.08 9.33
N ASN A 316 -11.67 0.30 9.58
CA ASN A 316 -12.38 1.21 8.69
C ASN A 316 -11.65 2.54 8.54
N THR A 317 -11.78 3.12 7.34
CA THR A 317 -11.42 4.53 7.13
C THR A 317 -12.31 5.40 8.00
N GLU A 318 -11.69 6.18 8.88
CA GLU A 318 -12.38 7.21 9.64
C GLU A 318 -12.52 8.49 8.81
N ARG A 319 -13.45 9.38 9.18
CA ARG A 319 -13.42 10.77 8.70
C ARG A 319 -12.18 11.48 9.26
N TYR A 320 -11.82 12.61 8.66
CA TYR A 320 -10.80 13.47 9.26
C TYR A 320 -11.27 14.07 10.58
N SER A 321 -10.33 14.17 11.52
CA SER A 321 -10.45 14.99 12.71
C SER A 321 -10.12 16.44 12.38
N ASN A 322 -10.85 17.39 12.96
CA ASN A 322 -10.51 18.80 12.86
C ASN A 322 -9.22 19.08 13.65
N VAL A 323 -8.26 19.72 13.01
CA VAL A 323 -7.05 20.21 13.69
C VAL A 323 -7.32 21.63 14.17
N SER A 324 -7.17 21.90 15.47
CA SER A 324 -7.52 23.20 16.05
C SER A 324 -6.66 23.54 17.26
N VAL A 325 -6.40 24.83 17.44
CA VAL A 325 -5.63 25.37 18.56
C VAL A 325 -6.34 25.07 19.88
N GLY A 326 -5.61 24.51 20.86
CA GLY A 326 -6.16 24.15 22.17
C GLY A 326 -6.86 22.79 22.21
N LEU A 327 -6.84 22.02 21.12
CA LEU A 327 -7.48 20.70 21.01
C LEU A 327 -6.45 19.59 20.75
N ASN A 328 -5.74 19.66 19.61
CA ASN A 328 -4.83 18.59 19.15
C ASN A 328 -3.61 19.15 18.40
N ASP A 329 -3.34 20.44 18.58
CA ASP A 329 -2.24 21.19 17.99
C ASP A 329 -0.90 21.01 18.71
N THR A 330 -0.92 20.69 20.00
CA THR A 330 0.28 20.37 20.78
C THR A 330 0.07 19.09 21.60
N MET A 331 1.16 18.47 22.03
CA MET A 331 1.12 17.29 22.90
C MET A 331 0.29 17.53 24.16
N GLU A 332 0.50 18.66 24.86
CA GLU A 332 -0.21 18.99 26.10
C GLU A 332 -1.71 19.14 25.87
N ASN A 333 -2.10 19.84 24.79
CA ASN A 333 -3.50 20.03 24.44
C ASN A 333 -4.16 18.70 24.08
N LEU A 334 -3.50 17.87 23.28
CA LEU A 334 -3.99 16.55 22.89
C LEU A 334 -4.29 15.66 24.10
N LEU A 335 -3.35 15.55 25.04
CA LEU A 335 -3.52 14.75 26.25
C LEU A 335 -4.62 15.33 27.16
N ALA A 336 -4.68 16.66 27.30
CA ALA A 336 -5.76 17.31 28.05
C ALA A 336 -7.14 17.08 27.42
N SER A 337 -7.23 17.01 26.08
CA SER A 337 -8.46 16.70 25.36
C SER A 337 -8.90 15.25 25.53
N VAL A 338 -7.96 14.30 25.64
CA VAL A 338 -8.27 12.92 26.05
C VAL A 338 -8.85 12.89 27.45
N ASP A 339 -8.23 13.59 28.41
CA ASP A 339 -8.70 13.67 29.81
C ASP A 339 -10.10 14.31 29.92
N LYS A 340 -10.39 15.32 29.10
CA LYS A 340 -11.70 15.99 29.02
C LYS A 340 -12.74 15.22 28.21
N ASN A 341 -12.37 14.09 27.62
CA ASN A 341 -13.23 13.27 26.77
C ASN A 341 -13.78 14.03 25.54
N GLU A 342 -12.98 14.94 24.97
CA GLU A 342 -13.38 15.79 23.84
C GLU A 342 -13.85 14.95 22.65
N ALA A 343 -14.92 15.38 21.97
CA ALA A 343 -15.56 14.60 20.90
C ALA A 343 -14.65 14.41 19.68
N GLU A 344 -13.79 15.39 19.38
CA GLU A 344 -12.96 15.43 18.17
C GLU A 344 -11.61 14.73 18.34
N ILE A 345 -11.59 13.64 19.10
CA ILE A 345 -10.44 12.76 19.28
C ILE A 345 -10.84 11.38 18.78
N SER A 346 -10.29 10.98 17.62
CA SER A 346 -10.67 9.74 16.96
C SER A 346 -10.18 8.49 17.69
N PRO A 347 -10.85 7.34 17.50
CA PRO A 347 -10.32 6.05 17.93
C PRO A 347 -8.87 5.81 17.44
N SER A 348 -8.54 6.08 16.17
CA SER A 348 -7.17 5.90 15.67
C SER A 348 -6.14 6.73 16.44
N THR A 349 -6.50 7.94 16.85
CA THR A 349 -5.65 8.82 17.65
C THR A 349 -5.39 8.20 19.03
N LEU A 350 -6.40 7.62 19.68
CA LEU A 350 -6.24 6.95 20.97
C LEU A 350 -5.30 5.73 20.90
N TYR A 351 -5.44 4.90 19.86
CA TYR A 351 -4.51 3.79 19.62
C TYR A 351 -3.08 4.30 19.43
N ALA A 352 -2.89 5.34 18.63
CA ALA A 352 -1.57 5.88 18.36
C ALA A 352 -0.92 6.51 19.61
N ILE A 353 -1.69 7.24 20.43
CA ILE A 353 -1.21 7.75 21.73
C ILE A 353 -0.77 6.59 22.62
N ALA A 354 -1.61 5.55 22.78
CA ALA A 354 -1.28 4.37 23.58
C ALA A 354 0.02 3.69 23.12
N CYS A 355 0.21 3.52 21.82
CA CYS A 355 1.42 2.94 21.25
C CYS A 355 2.66 3.78 21.52
N VAL A 356 2.57 5.10 21.31
CA VAL A 356 3.67 6.03 21.56
C VAL A 356 4.04 6.10 23.04
N MET A 357 3.06 5.99 23.94
CA MET A 357 3.30 5.91 25.39
C MET A 357 4.02 4.61 25.81
N GLU A 358 3.79 3.52 25.08
CA GLU A 358 4.46 2.23 25.29
C GLU A 358 5.76 2.05 24.49
N GLY A 359 6.17 3.06 23.70
CA GLY A 359 7.33 2.95 22.81
C GLY A 359 7.16 1.89 21.71
N VAL A 360 5.92 1.62 21.31
CA VAL A 360 5.53 0.65 20.28
C VAL A 360 5.31 1.37 18.96
N PRO A 361 5.98 0.98 17.86
CA PRO A 361 5.71 1.56 16.55
C PRO A 361 4.24 1.45 16.16
N PHE A 362 3.67 2.56 15.67
CA PHE A 362 2.29 2.61 15.20
C PHE A 362 2.23 2.98 13.71
N ILE A 363 1.55 2.16 12.91
CA ILE A 363 1.42 2.37 11.47
C ILE A 363 -0.06 2.60 11.12
N ASN A 364 -0.38 3.74 10.52
CA ASN A 364 -1.71 4.04 10.02
C ASN A 364 -1.88 3.57 8.57
N GLY A 365 -2.57 2.45 8.38
CA GLY A 365 -2.86 1.88 7.06
C GLY A 365 -4.10 2.45 6.37
N SER A 366 -4.73 3.48 6.93
CA SER A 366 -5.95 4.11 6.40
C SER A 366 -5.75 5.62 6.23
N PRO A 367 -6.59 6.31 5.43
CA PRO A 367 -6.28 7.66 4.97
C PRO A 367 -6.62 8.76 5.97
N GLN A 368 -7.28 8.48 7.09
CA GLN A 368 -7.61 9.52 8.08
C GLN A 368 -6.34 10.15 8.66
N ASN A 369 -6.43 11.42 9.05
CA ASN A 369 -5.34 12.21 9.61
C ASN A 369 -5.07 11.88 11.10
N THR A 370 -4.75 10.62 11.40
CA THR A 370 -4.45 10.15 12.76
C THR A 370 -3.32 10.96 13.40
N PHE A 371 -2.29 11.29 12.62
CA PHE A 371 -1.09 12.00 13.07
C PHE A 371 -1.30 13.52 13.14
N VAL A 372 -2.21 13.95 14.01
CA VAL A 372 -2.38 15.36 14.37
C VAL A 372 -1.09 15.94 14.98
N PRO A 373 -0.85 17.27 14.91
CA PRO A 373 0.40 17.87 15.37
C PRO A 373 0.79 17.48 16.80
N GLY A 374 -0.17 17.45 17.74
CA GLY A 374 0.12 17.04 19.12
C GLY A 374 0.57 15.58 19.27
N LEU A 375 0.15 14.68 18.37
CA LEU A 375 0.61 13.29 18.37
C LEU A 375 2.02 13.17 17.76
N ILE A 376 2.34 13.98 16.77
CA ILE A 376 3.70 14.06 16.20
C ILE A 376 4.67 14.57 17.28
N ASP A 377 4.31 15.63 18.02
CA ASP A 377 5.11 16.14 19.14
C ASP A 377 5.34 15.05 20.21
N LEU A 378 4.29 14.31 20.56
CA LEU A 378 4.37 13.20 21.51
C LEU A 378 5.32 12.10 21.00
N ALA A 379 5.24 11.73 19.72
CA ALA A 379 6.10 10.72 19.10
C ALA A 379 7.58 11.14 19.07
N ILE A 380 7.85 12.42 18.73
CA ILE A 380 9.20 13.00 18.77
C ILE A 380 9.75 12.95 20.19
N LYS A 381 8.98 13.41 21.19
CA LYS A 381 9.41 13.42 22.60
C LYS A 381 9.75 12.02 23.11
N ASN A 382 8.98 11.02 22.72
CA ASN A 382 9.18 9.64 23.16
C ASN A 382 10.14 8.83 22.26
N ASN A 383 10.69 9.45 21.21
CA ASN A 383 11.50 8.78 20.17
C ASN A 383 10.82 7.50 19.64
N CYS A 384 9.52 7.60 19.33
CA CYS A 384 8.70 6.48 18.89
C CYS A 384 8.35 6.59 17.41
N LEU A 385 8.50 5.48 16.68
CA LEU A 385 8.17 5.42 15.26
C LEU A 385 6.66 5.49 15.04
N ILE A 386 6.23 6.45 14.22
CA ILE A 386 4.91 6.49 13.61
C ILE A 386 5.05 6.52 12.09
N GLY A 387 4.12 5.92 11.35
CA GLY A 387 4.16 5.90 9.88
C GLY A 387 2.80 5.69 9.24
N GLY A 388 2.61 6.17 8.01
CA GLY A 388 1.32 6.23 7.30
C GLY A 388 1.35 7.31 6.22
N ASP A 389 0.24 7.74 5.63
CA ASP A 389 -1.15 7.33 5.83
C ASP A 389 -1.69 6.66 4.55
N ASP A 390 -2.53 5.63 4.71
CA ASP A 390 -3.16 4.83 3.65
C ASP A 390 -2.23 3.83 2.91
N PHE A 391 -2.75 2.62 2.65
CA PHE A 391 -2.04 1.66 1.82
C PHE A 391 -2.04 2.06 0.35
N LYS A 392 -0.84 2.21 -0.22
CA LYS A 392 -0.68 2.38 -1.67
C LYS A 392 -0.83 1.05 -2.42
N SER A 393 -2.05 0.50 -2.45
CA SER A 393 -2.42 -0.70 -3.20
C SER A 393 -2.89 -0.38 -4.63
N GLY A 394 -2.73 -1.33 -5.56
CA GLY A 394 -3.36 -1.35 -6.88
C GLY A 394 -3.28 -0.03 -7.68
N GLN A 395 -4.40 0.70 -7.76
CA GLN A 395 -4.58 1.90 -8.58
C GLN A 395 -3.59 3.03 -8.24
N THR A 396 -3.50 3.45 -6.97
CA THR A 396 -2.63 4.58 -6.58
C THR A 396 -1.15 4.26 -6.80
N LYS A 397 -0.76 2.99 -6.62
CA LYS A 397 0.62 2.53 -6.91
C LYS A 397 0.94 2.69 -8.39
N MET A 398 0.05 2.25 -9.27
CA MET A 398 0.20 2.41 -10.72
C MET A 398 0.21 3.89 -11.14
N LYS A 399 -0.68 4.70 -10.56
CA LYS A 399 -0.74 6.15 -10.82
C LYS A 399 0.59 6.83 -10.52
N SER A 400 1.19 6.58 -9.35
CA SER A 400 2.47 7.19 -8.99
C SER A 400 3.59 6.87 -9.98
N VAL A 401 3.67 5.62 -10.46
CA VAL A 401 4.69 5.20 -11.44
C VAL A 401 4.42 5.82 -12.81
N LEU A 402 3.15 5.87 -13.23
CA LEU A 402 2.80 6.36 -14.55
C LEU A 402 2.99 7.88 -14.68
N VAL A 403 2.60 8.66 -13.66
CA VAL A 403 2.77 10.12 -13.67
C VAL A 403 4.25 10.49 -13.61
N ASP A 404 5.03 9.81 -12.77
CA ASP A 404 6.50 9.95 -12.74
C ASP A 404 7.12 9.71 -14.12
N PHE A 405 6.76 8.59 -14.76
CA PHE A 405 7.21 8.28 -16.12
C PHE A 405 6.81 9.36 -17.15
N LEU A 406 5.54 9.80 -17.16
CA LEU A 406 5.05 10.75 -18.15
C LEU A 406 5.75 12.11 -18.02
N VAL A 407 5.77 12.67 -16.80
CA VAL A 407 6.42 13.96 -16.54
C VAL A 407 7.93 13.86 -16.77
N GLY A 408 8.57 12.78 -16.32
CA GLY A 408 9.99 12.52 -16.53
C GLY A 408 10.37 12.36 -18.01
N ALA A 409 9.43 11.92 -18.86
CA ALA A 409 9.60 11.84 -20.31
C ALA A 409 9.28 13.16 -21.04
N GLY A 410 8.96 14.26 -20.34
CA GLY A 410 8.57 15.52 -20.94
C GLY A 410 7.17 15.52 -21.56
N ILE A 411 6.31 14.59 -21.15
CA ILE A 411 4.89 14.52 -21.54
C ILE A 411 4.09 15.21 -20.44
N LYS A 412 3.14 16.07 -20.81
CA LYS A 412 2.35 16.86 -19.86
C LYS A 412 0.98 16.23 -19.61
N PRO A 413 0.78 15.43 -18.54
CA PRO A 413 -0.55 15.09 -18.07
C PRO A 413 -1.41 16.33 -17.87
N THR A 414 -2.56 16.40 -18.53
CA THR A 414 -3.53 17.50 -18.40
C THR A 414 -4.86 17.04 -17.81
N SER A 415 -5.18 15.74 -17.90
CA SER A 415 -6.33 15.15 -17.23
C SER A 415 -6.03 13.75 -16.71
N ILE A 416 -6.43 13.48 -15.48
CA ILE A 416 -6.31 12.20 -14.78
C ILE A 416 -7.67 11.88 -14.16
N VAL A 417 -8.39 10.93 -14.74
CA VAL A 417 -9.71 10.51 -14.24
C VAL A 417 -9.60 9.10 -13.69
N SER A 418 -9.68 8.97 -12.37
CA SER A 418 -9.54 7.71 -11.64
C SER A 418 -10.88 7.25 -11.07
N TYR A 419 -11.52 6.29 -11.73
CA TYR A 419 -12.71 5.61 -11.24
C TYR A 419 -12.35 4.28 -10.60
N ASN A 420 -13.00 3.89 -9.50
CA ASN A 420 -12.96 2.53 -9.00
C ASN A 420 -14.26 2.12 -8.30
N HIS A 421 -14.54 0.82 -8.29
CA HIS A 421 -15.63 0.24 -7.51
C HIS A 421 -15.23 -1.09 -6.87
N LEU A 422 -15.83 -1.36 -5.71
CA LEU A 422 -15.61 -2.56 -4.90
C LEU A 422 -16.85 -2.86 -4.04
N GLY A 423 -16.99 -4.11 -3.61
CA GLY A 423 -18.18 -4.63 -2.92
C GLY A 423 -17.91 -5.21 -1.53
N ASN A 424 -16.69 -5.06 -1.02
CA ASN A 424 -16.32 -5.47 0.34
C ASN A 424 -16.71 -4.39 1.38
N ASN A 425 -16.39 -4.64 2.66
CA ASN A 425 -16.75 -3.74 3.74
C ASN A 425 -16.05 -2.36 3.65
N ASP A 426 -14.87 -2.29 3.02
CA ASP A 426 -14.21 -1.01 2.76
C ASP A 426 -15.06 -0.14 1.82
N GLY A 427 -15.48 -0.68 0.67
CA GLY A 427 -16.39 0.01 -0.24
C GLY A 427 -17.72 0.42 0.43
N MET A 428 -18.25 -0.42 1.32
CA MET A 428 -19.48 -0.11 2.06
C MET A 428 -19.28 1.06 3.02
N ASN A 429 -18.16 1.13 3.75
CA ASN A 429 -17.82 2.27 4.60
C ASN A 429 -17.65 3.55 3.78
N LEU A 430 -16.84 3.49 2.71
CA LEU A 430 -16.53 4.60 1.82
C LEU A 430 -17.73 5.10 0.99
N SER A 431 -18.90 4.45 1.09
CA SER A 431 -20.15 4.97 0.53
C SER A 431 -20.63 6.24 1.26
N ALA A 432 -20.18 6.48 2.50
CA ALA A 432 -20.49 7.68 3.26
C ALA A 432 -19.55 8.85 2.88
N PRO A 433 -20.07 10.04 2.53
CA PRO A 433 -19.27 11.16 2.03
C PRO A 433 -18.09 11.58 2.92
N GLN A 434 -18.28 11.59 4.25
CA GLN A 434 -17.23 12.01 5.19
C GLN A 434 -16.03 11.05 5.20
N THR A 435 -16.27 9.74 5.16
CA THR A 435 -15.19 8.73 5.07
C THR A 435 -14.59 8.67 3.66
N PHE A 436 -15.39 8.93 2.61
CA PHE A 436 -14.88 9.04 1.25
C PHE A 436 -13.89 10.20 1.10
N ARG A 437 -14.18 11.35 1.72
CA ARG A 437 -13.34 12.56 1.63
C ARG A 437 -11.89 12.30 2.04
N SER A 438 -11.68 11.49 3.08
CA SER A 438 -10.33 11.09 3.52
C SER A 438 -9.56 10.33 2.43
N LYS A 439 -10.25 9.38 1.78
CA LYS A 439 -9.68 8.60 0.67
C LYS A 439 -9.50 9.43 -0.61
N GLU A 440 -10.35 10.43 -0.82
CA GLU A 440 -10.25 11.36 -1.94
C GLU A 440 -8.98 12.20 -1.82
N ILE A 441 -8.73 12.82 -0.66
CA ILE A 441 -7.55 13.67 -0.42
C ILE A 441 -6.25 12.87 -0.66
N SER A 442 -6.08 11.73 0.01
CA SER A 442 -4.87 10.90 -0.12
C SER A 442 -4.60 10.39 -1.55
N LYS A 443 -5.65 10.11 -2.33
CA LYS A 443 -5.52 9.64 -3.72
C LYS A 443 -5.30 10.75 -4.75
N SER A 444 -5.66 11.98 -4.42
CA SER A 444 -5.46 13.14 -5.28
C SER A 444 -4.04 13.67 -5.16
N ASN A 445 -3.53 13.83 -3.93
CA ASN A 445 -2.23 14.48 -3.66
C ASN A 445 -0.99 13.75 -4.23
N VAL A 446 -1.13 12.51 -4.72
CA VAL A 446 -0.02 11.67 -5.18
C VAL A 446 0.63 12.15 -6.49
N VAL A 447 0.11 13.21 -7.11
CA VAL A 447 0.65 13.77 -8.36
C VAL A 447 1.27 15.16 -8.17
N ASP A 448 1.06 15.78 -7.02
CA ASP A 448 1.35 17.19 -6.77
C ASP A 448 2.86 17.50 -6.83
N ASP A 449 3.69 16.57 -6.35
CA ASP A 449 5.15 16.68 -6.35
C ASP A 449 5.72 16.62 -7.77
N MET A 450 5.24 15.69 -8.60
CA MET A 450 5.65 15.57 -9.99
C MET A 450 5.24 16.79 -10.81
N VAL A 451 4.04 17.32 -10.60
CA VAL A 451 3.58 18.57 -11.25
C VAL A 451 4.49 19.75 -10.82
N SER A 452 4.73 19.88 -9.52
CA SER A 452 5.58 20.96 -8.97
C SER A 452 7.04 20.86 -9.41
N SER A 453 7.53 19.66 -9.74
CA SER A 453 8.92 19.42 -10.15
C SER A 453 9.27 19.98 -11.53
N ASN A 454 8.27 20.28 -12.37
CA ASN A 454 8.49 20.57 -13.78
C ASN A 454 7.78 21.85 -14.26
N ALA A 455 8.42 22.98 -13.99
CA ALA A 455 7.96 24.31 -14.43
C ALA A 455 8.08 24.56 -15.96
N ILE A 456 8.60 23.60 -16.74
CA ILE A 456 8.57 23.67 -18.21
C ILE A 456 7.22 23.18 -18.73
N LEU A 457 6.66 22.14 -18.10
CA LEU A 457 5.38 21.58 -18.47
C LEU A 457 4.22 22.33 -17.81
N TYR A 458 4.39 22.77 -16.55
CA TYR A 458 3.33 23.37 -15.76
C TYR A 458 3.68 24.80 -15.34
N GLU A 459 2.77 25.74 -15.61
CA GLU A 459 2.87 27.10 -15.10
C GLU A 459 2.64 27.14 -13.57
N PRO A 460 3.06 28.20 -12.86
CA PRO A 460 2.81 28.34 -11.43
C PRO A 460 1.32 28.23 -11.10
N GLY A 461 0.96 27.22 -10.30
CA GLY A 461 -0.42 26.93 -9.91
C GLY A 461 -1.23 26.16 -10.96
N GLU A 462 -0.64 25.79 -12.09
CA GLU A 462 -1.24 24.87 -13.05
C GLU A 462 -1.23 23.44 -12.51
N HIS A 463 -2.34 22.72 -12.68
CA HIS A 463 -2.49 21.34 -12.26
C HIS A 463 -3.36 20.60 -13.28
N PRO A 464 -3.12 19.30 -13.55
CA PRO A 464 -4.06 18.52 -14.35
C PRO A 464 -5.44 18.46 -13.69
N ASP A 465 -6.49 18.37 -14.52
CA ASP A 465 -7.82 18.01 -14.06
C ASP A 465 -7.75 16.62 -13.40
N HIS A 466 -7.91 16.55 -12.08
CA HIS A 466 -7.77 15.31 -11.33
C HIS A 466 -9.06 14.94 -10.61
N VAL A 467 -9.68 13.83 -11.02
CA VAL A 467 -10.95 13.37 -10.46
C VAL A 467 -10.79 11.95 -9.91
N VAL A 468 -11.24 11.73 -8.67
CA VAL A 468 -11.26 10.42 -8.02
C VAL A 468 -12.69 10.03 -7.70
N VAL A 469 -13.12 8.84 -8.12
CA VAL A 469 -14.47 8.32 -7.86
C VAL A 469 -14.36 6.93 -7.25
N ILE A 470 -15.07 6.69 -6.15
CA ILE A 470 -15.20 5.37 -5.53
C ILE A 470 -16.69 5.03 -5.40
N LYS A 471 -17.11 3.87 -5.92
CA LYS A 471 -18.50 3.41 -5.80
C LYS A 471 -18.58 2.05 -5.11
N TYR A 472 -19.55 1.91 -4.22
CA TYR A 472 -19.89 0.62 -3.64
C TYR A 472 -20.75 -0.20 -4.61
N VAL A 473 -20.24 -1.37 -5.01
CA VAL A 473 -20.93 -2.31 -5.90
C VAL A 473 -20.83 -3.71 -5.26
N PRO A 474 -21.84 -4.15 -4.49
CA PRO A 474 -21.75 -5.36 -3.67
C PRO A 474 -21.34 -6.62 -4.44
N TYR A 475 -21.74 -6.73 -5.72
CA TYR A 475 -21.54 -7.91 -6.53
C TYR A 475 -20.07 -8.30 -6.72
N VAL A 476 -19.16 -7.33 -6.78
CA VAL A 476 -17.73 -7.61 -7.06
C VAL A 476 -16.95 -8.02 -5.81
N GLY A 477 -17.52 -7.89 -4.60
CA GLY A 477 -16.84 -8.25 -3.36
C GLY A 477 -15.49 -7.56 -3.20
N ASP A 478 -14.46 -8.34 -2.84
CA ASP A 478 -13.08 -7.85 -2.68
C ASP A 478 -12.37 -7.54 -4.02
N SER A 479 -12.94 -8.02 -5.13
CA SER A 479 -12.40 -7.90 -6.48
C SER A 479 -12.65 -6.51 -7.05
N LYS A 480 -11.86 -5.55 -6.59
CA LYS A 480 -11.90 -4.14 -6.98
C LYS A 480 -11.57 -3.95 -8.46
N ARG A 481 -12.33 -3.07 -9.09
CA ARG A 481 -12.15 -2.66 -10.49
C ARG A 481 -11.76 -1.20 -10.53
N ALA A 482 -10.58 -0.91 -11.03
CA ALA A 482 -10.05 0.42 -11.23
C ALA A 482 -9.97 0.72 -12.73
N MET A 483 -10.45 1.90 -13.12
CA MET A 483 -10.44 2.41 -14.48
C MET A 483 -9.86 3.82 -14.43
N ASP A 484 -8.75 4.02 -15.13
CA ASP A 484 -8.03 5.28 -15.15
C ASP A 484 -7.86 5.74 -16.59
N GLU A 485 -8.13 7.02 -16.84
CA GLU A 485 -7.82 7.69 -18.10
C GLU A 485 -6.80 8.81 -17.83
N TYR A 486 -5.68 8.76 -18.54
CA TYR A 486 -4.63 9.78 -18.51
C TYR A 486 -4.57 10.43 -19.89
N THR A 487 -5.02 11.68 -19.99
CA THR A 487 -4.84 12.48 -21.20
C THR A 487 -3.70 13.46 -20.99
N SER A 488 -2.79 13.53 -21.95
CA SER A 488 -1.59 14.35 -21.91
C SER A 488 -1.42 15.15 -23.20
N GLU A 489 -0.86 16.35 -23.06
CA GLU A 489 -0.32 17.11 -24.19
C GLU A 489 1.08 16.62 -24.55
N ILE A 490 1.35 16.54 -25.84
CA ILE A 490 2.63 16.12 -26.42
C ILE A 490 3.08 17.13 -27.49
N PHE A 491 4.20 16.82 -28.16
CA PHE A 491 4.83 17.66 -29.18
C PHE A 491 3.83 18.30 -30.15
N MET A 492 4.00 19.60 -30.41
CA MET A 492 3.24 20.40 -31.38
C MET A 492 1.72 20.39 -31.18
N GLY A 493 1.26 20.36 -29.91
CA GLY A 493 -0.17 20.40 -29.57
C GLY A 493 -0.90 19.07 -29.81
N GLY A 494 -0.16 17.99 -30.05
CA GLY A 494 -0.73 16.65 -30.08
C GLY A 494 -1.27 16.22 -28.71
N LYS A 495 -2.10 15.18 -28.71
CA LYS A 495 -2.61 14.56 -27.47
C LYS A 495 -2.28 13.07 -27.43
N SER A 496 -1.95 12.58 -26.25
CA SER A 496 -1.79 11.16 -25.95
C SER A 496 -2.79 10.78 -24.86
N THR A 497 -3.51 9.67 -25.05
CA THR A 497 -4.46 9.16 -24.05
C THR A 497 -4.13 7.72 -23.71
N ILE A 498 -3.96 7.43 -22.43
CA ILE A 498 -3.75 6.09 -21.88
C ILE A 498 -5.01 5.73 -21.09
N VAL A 499 -5.67 4.64 -21.49
CA VAL A 499 -6.80 4.06 -20.75
C VAL A 499 -6.34 2.77 -20.11
N LEU A 500 -6.46 2.68 -18.79
CA LEU A 500 -6.02 1.54 -17.99
C LEU A 500 -7.21 0.95 -17.25
N HIS A 501 -7.42 -0.36 -17.39
CA HIS A 501 -8.35 -1.13 -16.59
C HIS A 501 -7.59 -2.14 -15.75
N ASN A 502 -7.67 -2.00 -14.43
CA ASN A 502 -7.05 -2.90 -13.46
C ASN A 502 -8.12 -3.64 -12.67
N THR A 503 -8.04 -4.97 -12.68
CA THR A 503 -8.79 -5.84 -11.77
C THR A 503 -7.84 -6.36 -10.73
N CYS A 504 -8.12 -6.08 -9.47
CA CYS A 504 -7.30 -6.56 -8.38
C CYS A 504 -8.14 -7.05 -7.21
N GLU A 505 -7.70 -8.14 -6.60
CA GLU A 505 -8.18 -8.54 -5.27
C GLU A 505 -7.51 -7.63 -4.24
N ASP A 506 -8.28 -6.71 -3.65
CA ASP A 506 -7.71 -5.59 -2.88
C ASP A 506 -6.97 -6.09 -1.64
N SER A 507 -7.53 -7.10 -0.95
CA SER A 507 -6.93 -7.68 0.25
C SER A 507 -5.68 -8.50 -0.05
N LEU A 508 -5.60 -9.16 -1.21
CA LEU A 508 -4.39 -9.88 -1.63
C LEU A 508 -3.26 -8.93 -2.05
N LEU A 509 -3.58 -7.69 -2.43
CA LEU A 509 -2.58 -6.64 -2.63
C LEU A 509 -2.20 -5.93 -1.32
N ALA A 510 -3.15 -5.77 -0.39
CA ALA A 510 -2.92 -5.06 0.87
C ALA A 510 -2.18 -5.91 1.92
N ALA A 511 -2.50 -7.20 2.06
CA ALA A 511 -1.88 -8.06 3.07
C ALA A 511 -0.34 -8.13 2.96
N PRO A 512 0.27 -8.28 1.77
CA PRO A 512 1.73 -8.23 1.64
C PRO A 512 2.34 -6.86 1.96
N ILE A 513 1.61 -5.76 1.72
CA ILE A 513 2.04 -4.41 2.11
C ILE A 513 2.04 -4.27 3.63
N ILE A 514 1.01 -4.79 4.32
CA ILE A 514 0.96 -4.82 5.78
C ILE A 514 2.17 -5.58 6.33
N LEU A 515 2.47 -6.74 5.74
CA LEU A 515 3.64 -7.54 6.09
C LEU A 515 4.94 -6.74 5.93
N ASP A 516 5.14 -6.08 4.80
CA ASP A 516 6.34 -5.25 4.58
C ASP A 516 6.45 -4.12 5.61
N LEU A 517 5.36 -3.43 5.89
CA LEU A 517 5.33 -2.30 6.82
C LEU A 517 5.71 -2.73 8.24
N VAL A 518 5.18 -3.85 8.75
CA VAL A 518 5.51 -4.32 10.11
C VAL A 518 6.96 -4.79 10.21
N LEU A 519 7.48 -5.45 9.17
CA LEU A 519 8.88 -5.91 9.14
C LEU A 519 9.87 -4.74 9.04
N LEU A 520 9.57 -3.76 8.19
CA LEU A 520 10.40 -2.56 8.03
C LEU A 520 10.33 -1.65 9.25
N ALA A 521 9.16 -1.53 9.89
CA ALA A 521 9.04 -0.81 11.15
C ALA A 521 9.88 -1.45 12.26
N GLU A 522 9.81 -2.79 12.41
CA GLU A 522 10.67 -3.50 13.36
C GLU A 522 12.15 -3.25 13.04
N LEU A 523 12.58 -3.46 11.80
CA LEU A 523 13.97 -3.28 11.37
C LEU A 523 14.45 -1.86 11.68
N SER A 524 13.61 -0.85 11.42
CA SER A 524 13.94 0.56 11.67
C SER A 524 14.22 0.82 13.16
N THR A 525 13.51 0.17 14.08
CA THR A 525 13.79 0.27 15.52
C THR A 525 15.12 -0.38 15.96
N ARG A 526 15.82 -1.08 15.06
CA ARG A 526 17.17 -1.63 15.31
C ARG A 526 18.28 -0.81 14.67
N ILE A 527 17.94 0.22 13.90
CA ILE A 527 18.91 1.07 13.21
C ILE A 527 19.06 2.36 14.00
N GLN A 528 20.27 2.63 14.47
CA GLN A 528 20.69 3.91 15.02
C GLN A 528 21.52 4.64 13.97
N LEU A 529 21.34 5.96 13.86
CA LEU A 529 22.12 6.80 12.97
C LEU A 529 22.64 8.02 13.74
N LYS A 530 23.82 8.49 13.36
CA LYS A 530 24.44 9.68 13.95
C LYS A 530 25.11 10.50 12.85
N ALA A 531 24.74 11.77 12.73
CA ALA A 531 25.47 12.72 11.90
C ALA A 531 26.77 13.19 12.60
N GLU A 532 27.78 13.53 11.81
CA GLU A 532 29.01 14.15 12.31
C GLU A 532 28.70 15.44 13.09
N GLY A 533 29.13 15.52 14.35
CA GLY A 533 28.92 16.68 15.23
C GLY A 533 27.70 16.62 16.18
N GLU A 534 26.82 15.62 16.07
CA GLU A 534 25.64 15.49 16.94
C GLU A 534 25.84 14.49 18.11
N VAL A 535 25.01 14.61 19.16
CA VAL A 535 24.93 13.63 20.25
C VAL A 535 24.03 12.47 19.80
N ARG A 536 24.39 11.23 20.16
CA ARG A 536 23.70 10.00 19.73
C ARG A 536 22.22 10.01 20.21
N VAL A 537 21.26 9.91 19.30
CA VAL A 537 19.82 9.77 19.58
C VAL A 537 19.41 8.30 19.46
#